data_AF-A0A068QZS2-F1
#
_entry.id   AF-A0A068QZS2-F1
#
_cell.length_a   1.000
_cell.length_b   1.000
_cell.length_c   1.000
_cell.angle_alpha   90.00
_cell.angle_beta   90.00
_cell.angle_gamma   90.00
#
_symmetry.space_group_name_H-M   'P 1'
#
loop_
_entity.id
_entity.type
_entity.pdbx_description
1 polymer ?
#
loop_
_entity_poly.entity_id
_entity_poly.type
_entity_poly.pdbx_seq_one_letter_code
_entity_poly.pdbx_strand_id
1 'polypeptide(L)'
;MTNRTYSELANTAIQKEKEEKYDLAAEYWEKAGRVATNLTNQLWAEHRQEHNQKRYSLHHRYSKAIVSQKEKRQINEINKRTAEVLKKHIKNHTETNKFKQKLRQIGI
;
A
#
# COMPACT_ATOMS: atom_id res chain seq x y z
N MET A 1 39.08 1.98 -5.23
CA MET A 1 37.84 2.46 -4.61
C MET A 1 38.24 3.40 -3.48
N THR A 2 37.78 4.64 -3.49
CA THR A 2 38.05 5.59 -2.40
C THR A 2 37.31 5.12 -1.15
N ASN A 3 38.04 4.87 -0.06
CA ASN A 3 37.45 4.58 1.23
C ASN A 3 36.69 5.81 1.71
N ARG A 4 35.36 5.77 1.63
CA ARG A 4 34.51 6.86 2.12
C ARG A 4 34.58 6.92 3.63
N THR A 5 34.69 8.13 4.14
CA THR A 5 34.71 8.42 5.57
C THR A 5 33.34 8.23 6.20
N TYR A 6 33.30 8.06 7.53
CA TYR A 6 32.06 8.07 8.30
C TYR A 6 31.18 9.28 7.96
N SER A 7 31.76 10.48 7.94
CA SER A 7 31.05 11.74 7.70
C SER A 7 30.39 11.79 6.32
N GLU A 8 31.07 11.30 5.27
CA GLU A 8 30.51 11.26 3.92
C GLU A 8 29.31 10.30 3.82
N LEU A 9 29.42 9.12 4.46
CA LEU A 9 28.35 8.13 4.48
C LEU A 9 27.16 8.61 5.31
N ALA A 10 27.41 9.19 6.48
CA ALA A 10 26.39 9.78 7.35
C ALA A 10 25.66 10.93 6.66
N ASN A 11 26.38 11.84 5.99
CA ASN A 11 25.77 12.93 5.22
C ASN A 11 24.91 12.40 4.07
N THR A 12 25.38 11.36 3.38
CA THR A 12 24.59 10.70 2.33
C THR A 12 23.32 10.07 2.91
N ALA A 13 23.42 9.40 4.06
CA ALA A 13 22.27 8.82 4.76
C ALA A 13 21.25 9.89 5.13
N ILE A 14 21.68 11.01 5.72
CA ILE A 14 20.83 12.16 6.07
C ILE A 14 20.14 12.72 4.83
N GLN A 15 20.85 12.84 3.70
CA GLN A 15 20.24 13.30 2.47
C GLN A 15 19.15 12.33 1.97
N LYS A 16 19.37 11.01 2.10
CA LYS A 16 18.34 10.01 1.76
C LYS A 16 17.13 10.04 2.68
N GLU A 17 17.30 10.39 3.95
CA GLU A 17 16.16 10.63 4.84
C GLU A 17 15.34 11.84 4.44
N LYS A 18 15.99 12.94 4.03
CA LYS A 18 15.29 14.14 3.51
C LYS A 18 14.54 13.85 2.22
N GLU A 19 15.07 12.95 1.40
CA GLU A 19 14.41 12.44 0.18
C GLU A 19 13.35 11.36 0.48
N GLU A 20 13.11 11.03 1.75
CA GLU A 20 12.21 9.96 2.20
C GLU A 20 12.54 8.55 1.67
N LYS A 21 13.79 8.35 1.22
CA LYS A 21 14.33 7.06 0.76
C LYS A 21 14.91 6.30 1.94
N TYR A 22 14.04 5.87 2.85
CA TYR A 22 14.43 5.31 4.14
C TYR A 22 15.15 3.95 4.04
N ASP A 23 14.87 3.16 3.01
CA ASP A 23 15.62 1.95 2.68
C ASP A 23 17.10 2.27 2.41
N LEU A 24 17.36 3.22 1.50
CA LEU A 24 18.71 3.65 1.17
C LEU A 24 19.37 4.36 2.35
N ALA A 25 18.62 5.16 3.12
CA ALA A 25 19.14 5.80 4.33
C ALA A 25 19.66 4.76 5.34
N ALA A 26 18.90 3.66 5.55
CA ALA A 26 19.32 2.59 6.44
C ALA A 26 20.62 1.92 5.95
N GLU A 27 20.75 1.64 4.64
CA GLU A 27 21.98 1.09 4.07
C GLU A 27 23.19 2.01 4.27
N TYR A 28 23.01 3.32 4.08
CA TYR A 28 24.12 4.27 4.27
C TYR A 28 24.50 4.43 5.74
N TRP A 29 23.55 4.36 6.67
CA TRP A 29 23.85 4.31 8.10
C TRP A 29 24.58 3.03 8.49
N GLU A 30 24.19 1.87 7.97
CA GLU A 30 24.92 0.62 8.19
C GLU A 30 26.39 0.75 7.73
N LYS A 31 26.59 1.27 6.51
CA LYS A 31 27.94 1.53 5.97
C LYS A 31 28.72 2.52 6.85
N ALA A 32 28.07 3.58 7.34
CA ALA A 32 28.69 4.53 8.25
C ALA A 32 29.13 3.84 9.55
N GLY A 33 28.29 3.01 10.17
CA GLY A 33 28.63 2.26 11.38
C GLY A 33 29.85 1.35 11.18
N ARG A 34 29.97 0.68 10.03
CA ARG A 34 31.12 -0.18 9.71
C ARG A 34 32.46 0.57 9.61
N VAL A 35 32.44 1.85 9.20
CA VAL A 35 33.66 2.66 9.08
C VAL A 35 33.90 3.58 10.27
N ALA A 36 32.97 3.61 11.23
CA ALA A 36 33.08 4.43 12.43
C ALA A 36 34.22 3.92 13.32
N THR A 37 35.11 4.82 13.69
CA THR A 37 36.30 4.52 14.50
C THR A 37 36.03 4.58 16.00
N ASN A 38 34.92 5.20 16.43
CA ASN A 38 34.54 5.30 17.83
C ASN A 38 33.16 4.67 18.06
N LEU A 39 32.96 4.15 19.27
CA LEU A 39 31.75 3.44 19.67
C LEU A 39 30.51 4.34 19.59
N THR A 40 30.63 5.63 19.92
CA THR A 40 29.51 6.58 19.86
C THR A 40 28.93 6.69 18.45
N ASN A 41 29.79 6.79 17.44
CA ASN A 41 29.37 6.87 16.04
C ASN A 41 28.81 5.53 15.54
N GLN A 42 29.35 4.40 16.01
CA GLN A 42 28.80 3.07 15.72
C GLN A 42 27.38 2.95 16.25
N LEU A 43 27.17 3.22 17.53
CA LEU A 43 25.85 3.16 18.18
C LEU A 43 24.86 4.14 17.56
N TRP A 44 25.31 5.35 17.22
CA TRP A 44 24.47 6.32 16.52
C TRP A 44 24.03 5.81 15.15
N ALA A 45 24.95 5.25 14.38
CA ALA A 45 24.66 4.69 13.07
C ALA A 45 23.69 3.50 13.15
N GLU A 46 23.87 2.59 14.11
CA GLU A 46 22.98 1.45 14.36
C GLU A 46 21.56 1.93 14.71
N HIS A 47 21.42 2.86 15.66
CA HIS A 47 20.14 3.43 16.02
C HIS A 47 19.43 4.06 14.81
N ARG A 48 20.17 4.79 13.97
CA ARG A 48 19.63 5.46 12.78
C ARG A 48 19.28 4.46 11.68
N GLN A 49 20.04 3.40 11.51
CA GLN A 49 19.72 2.30 10.61
C GLN A 49 18.38 1.66 11.02
N GLU A 50 18.24 1.24 12.28
CA GLU A 50 17.01 0.61 12.78
C GLU A 50 15.80 1.54 12.64
N HIS A 51 15.97 2.81 12.98
CA HIS A 51 14.91 3.80 12.87
C HIS A 51 14.44 3.97 11.42
N ASN A 52 15.36 4.01 10.46
CA ASN A 52 15.01 4.10 9.04
C ASN A 52 14.36 2.83 8.50
N GLN A 53 14.80 1.64 8.94
CA GLN A 53 14.12 0.38 8.60
C GLN A 53 12.66 0.38 9.11
N LYS A 54 12.43 0.87 10.33
CA LYS A 54 11.08 1.02 10.90
C LYS A 54 10.23 2.01 10.10
N ARG A 55 10.80 3.16 9.70
CA ARG A 55 10.11 4.15 8.84
C ARG A 55 9.75 3.57 7.48
N TYR A 56 10.69 2.88 6.83
CA TYR A 56 10.45 2.18 5.56
C TYR A 56 9.29 1.18 5.69
N SER A 57 9.34 0.31 6.70
CA SER A 57 8.29 -0.69 6.95
C SER A 57 6.92 -0.04 7.19
N LEU A 58 6.87 1.07 7.94
CA LEU A 58 5.63 1.81 8.17
C LEU A 58 5.09 2.43 6.88
N HIS A 59 5.94 3.12 6.11
CA HIS A 59 5.58 3.70 4.81
C HIS A 59 5.05 2.64 3.85
N HIS A 60 5.77 1.52 3.70
CA HIS A 60 5.37 0.45 2.80
C HIS A 60 4.02 -0.18 3.21
N ARG A 61 3.81 -0.41 4.51
CA ARG A 61 2.52 -0.90 5.03
C ARG A 61 1.38 0.07 4.75
N TYR A 62 1.61 1.37 4.95
CA TYR A 62 0.62 2.41 4.68
C TYR A 62 0.26 2.47 3.19
N SER A 63 1.25 2.48 2.30
CA SER A 63 1.02 2.44 0.85
C SER A 63 0.23 1.20 0.43
N LYS A 64 0.58 0.02 0.94
CA LYS A 64 -0.15 -1.22 0.67
C LYS A 64 -1.60 -1.16 1.17
N ALA A 65 -1.83 -0.62 2.36
CA ALA A 65 -3.17 -0.45 2.92
C ALA A 65 -4.05 0.48 2.06
N ILE A 66 -3.49 1.58 1.55
CA ILE A 66 -4.20 2.49 0.63
C ILE A 66 -4.59 1.77 -0.67
N VAL A 67 -3.65 1.06 -1.29
CA VAL A 67 -3.90 0.31 -2.53
C VAL A 67 -5.03 -0.70 -2.30
N SER A 68 -4.93 -1.51 -1.25
CA SER A 68 -5.97 -2.50 -0.93
C SER A 68 -7.32 -1.86 -0.60
N GLN A 69 -7.34 -0.67 0.02
CA GLN A 69 -8.59 0.06 0.25
C GLN A 69 -9.23 0.52 -1.07
N LYS A 70 -8.43 1.03 -2.01
CA LYS A 70 -8.90 1.45 -3.34
C LYS A 70 -9.47 0.27 -4.12
N GLU A 71 -8.79 -0.87 -4.13
CA GLU A 71 -9.25 -2.11 -4.76
C GLU A 71 -10.57 -2.59 -4.15
N LYS A 72 -10.67 -2.63 -2.81
CA LYS A 72 -11.91 -3.01 -2.11
C LYS A 72 -13.08 -2.10 -2.47
N ARG A 73 -12.86 -0.79 -2.61
CA ARG A 73 -13.90 0.16 -3.04
C ARG A 73 -14.40 -0.16 -4.45
N GLN A 74 -13.49 -0.40 -5.39
CA GLN A 74 -13.85 -0.76 -6.77
C GLN A 74 -14.66 -2.05 -6.85
N ILE A 75 -14.24 -3.09 -6.12
CA ILE A 75 -14.96 -4.37 -6.04
C ILE A 75 -16.38 -4.15 -5.47
N ASN A 76 -16.50 -3.36 -4.40
CA ASN A 76 -17.80 -3.06 -3.81
C ASN A 76 -18.73 -2.30 -4.76
N GLU A 77 -18.20 -1.34 -5.53
CA GLU A 77 -18.99 -0.62 -6.55
C GLU A 77 -19.49 -1.55 -7.65
N ILE A 78 -18.64 -2.45 -8.16
CA ILE A 78 -19.02 -3.46 -9.15
C ILE A 78 -20.09 -4.38 -8.58
N ASN A 79 -19.89 -4.89 -7.36
CA ASN A 79 -20.86 -5.77 -6.71
C ASN A 79 -22.21 -5.09 -6.52
N LYS A 80 -22.23 -3.80 -6.16
CA LYS A 80 -23.47 -3.02 -6.05
C LYS A 80 -24.19 -2.91 -7.39
N ARG A 81 -23.47 -2.56 -8.46
CA ARG A 81 -24.06 -2.45 -9.82
C ARG A 81 -24.59 -3.80 -10.30
N THR A 82 -23.83 -4.88 -10.10
CA THR A 82 -24.25 -6.23 -10.46
C THR A 82 -25.51 -6.65 -9.69
N ALA A 83 -25.58 -6.37 -8.38
CA ALA A 83 -26.76 -6.64 -7.57
C ALA A 83 -27.99 -5.85 -8.05
N GLU A 84 -27.84 -4.58 -8.42
CA GLU A 84 -28.91 -3.75 -8.98
C GLU A 84 -29.43 -4.29 -10.32
N VAL A 85 -28.51 -4.68 -11.22
CA VAL A 85 -28.86 -5.29 -12.52
C VAL A 85 -29.60 -6.61 -12.31
N LEU A 86 -29.11 -7.49 -11.43
CA LEU A 86 -29.76 -8.75 -11.10
C LEU A 86 -31.16 -8.53 -10.51
N LYS A 87 -31.30 -7.57 -9.58
CA LYS A 87 -32.60 -7.23 -8.98
C LYS A 87 -33.59 -6.73 -10.03
N LYS A 88 -33.14 -5.87 -10.96
CA LYS A 88 -33.96 -5.38 -12.08
C LYS A 88 -34.35 -6.53 -13.01
N HIS A 89 -33.42 -7.41 -13.34
CA HIS A 89 -33.69 -8.57 -14.19
C HIS A 89 -34.73 -9.51 -13.56
N ILE A 90 -34.58 -9.86 -12.28
CA ILE A 90 -35.53 -10.70 -11.53
C ILE A 90 -36.92 -10.03 -11.48
N LYS A 91 -37.00 -8.72 -11.21
CA LYS A 91 -38.26 -7.97 -11.19
C LYS A 91 -38.95 -8.04 -12.56
N ASN A 92 -38.23 -7.73 -13.64
CA ASN A 92 -38.76 -7.79 -15.00
C ASN A 92 -39.26 -9.19 -15.37
N HIS A 93 -38.50 -10.23 -15.00
CA HIS A 93 -38.87 -11.62 -15.27
C HIS A 93 -40.15 -12.02 -14.51
N THR A 94 -40.28 -11.54 -13.26
CA THR A 94 -41.46 -11.77 -12.43
C THR A 94 -42.69 -11.06 -13.00
N GLU A 95 -42.56 -9.79 -13.42
CA GLU A 95 -43.65 -9.01 -14.04
C GLU A 95 -44.09 -9.64 -15.37
N THR A 96 -43.13 -10.09 -16.18
CA THR A 96 -43.41 -10.77 -17.45
C THR A 96 -44.16 -12.09 -17.22
N ASN A 97 -43.76 -12.86 -16.22
CA ASN A 97 -44.45 -14.11 -15.87
C ASN A 97 -45.87 -13.86 -15.35
N LYS A 98 -46.08 -12.83 -14.50
CA LYS A 98 -47.42 -12.41 -14.07
C LYS A 98 -48.31 -12.00 -15.25
N PHE A 99 -47.76 -11.26 -16.22
CA PHE A 99 -48.49 -10.87 -17.42
C PHE A 99 -48.90 -12.08 -18.27
N LYS A 100 -47.95 -13.01 -18.53
CA LYS A 100 -48.24 -14.26 -19.24
C LYS A 100 -49.30 -15.11 -18.53
N GLN A 101 -49.29 -15.14 -17.20
CA GLN A 101 -50.28 -15.88 -16.41
C GLN A 101 -51.68 -15.25 -16.53
N LYS A 102 -51.77 -13.92 -16.49
CA LYS A 102 -53.04 -13.21 -16.70
C LYS A 102 -53.62 -13.51 -18.08
N LEU A 103 -52.83 -13.42 -19.15
CA LEU A 103 -53.30 -13.74 -20.52
C LEU A 103 -53.96 -15.13 -20.60
N ARG A 104 -53.31 -16.15 -20.02
CA ARG A 104 -53.87 -17.50 -19.95
C ARG A 104 -55.20 -17.59 -19.19
N GLN A 105 -55.40 -16.78 -18.14
CA GLN A 105 -56.65 -16.77 -17.37
C GLN A 105 -57.82 -16.14 -18.13
N ILE A 106 -57.56 -15.25 -19.09
CA ILE A 106 -58.58 -14.59 -19.93
C ILE A 106 -58.76 -15.30 -21.28
N GLY A 107 -58.09 -16.43 -21.51
CA GLY A 107 -58.28 -17.28 -22.70
C GLY A 107 -57.62 -16.76 -23.97
N ILE A 108 -56.60 -15.89 -23.84
CA ILE A 108 -55.72 -15.42 -24.94
C ILE A 108 -54.36 -16.10 -24.80
#